data_AF-A0A1E5WA41-F1
#
_entry.id   AF-A0A1E5WA41-F1
#
_cell.length_a   1.000
_cell.length_b   1.000
_cell.length_c   1.000
_cell.angle_alpha   90.00
_cell.angle_beta   90.00
_cell.angle_gamma   90.00
#
_symmetry.space_group_name_H-M   'P 1'
#
loop_
_entity.id
_entity.type
_entity.pdbx_description
1 polymer ?
#
loop_
_entity_poly.entity_id
_entity_poly.type
_entity_poly.pdbx_seq_one_letter_code
_entity_poly.pdbx_strand_id
1 'polypeptide(L)'
;LFWYCFNAEYHFNTDHQGVLGERNVAVKRIYVNLEKIDIDDKLYDREFNNLWKINHENVVRFLGFCSNTCKKSIEKDGSMILADVRERLFCFVYISSGSLDKYITGTILLHLM
;
A
#
# COMPACT_ATOMS: atom_id res chain seq x y z
N LEU A 1 -5.61 -15.32 -19.09
CA LEU A 1 -6.47 -14.12 -19.01
C LEU A 1 -6.82 -13.89 -17.55
N PHE A 2 -6.20 -12.92 -16.88
CA PHE A 2 -6.87 -11.92 -16.03
C PHE A 2 -7.98 -12.31 -15.01
N TRP A 3 -8.30 -13.58 -14.78
CA TRP A 3 -9.53 -14.00 -14.06
C TRP A 3 -9.49 -13.60 -12.57
N TYR A 4 -8.32 -13.23 -12.04
CA TYR A 4 -8.18 -12.80 -10.64
C TYR A 4 -7.52 -11.43 -10.48
N CYS A 5 -7.62 -10.51 -11.44
CA CYS A 5 -7.28 -9.12 -11.09
C CYS A 5 -8.17 -8.56 -9.95
N PHE A 6 -9.26 -9.26 -9.57
CA PHE A 6 -10.37 -8.65 -8.83
C PHE A 6 -11.23 -9.60 -7.96
N ASN A 7 -10.86 -10.88 -7.74
CA ASN A 7 -11.70 -11.82 -6.95
C ASN A 7 -11.35 -11.86 -5.44
N ALA A 8 -10.55 -10.92 -4.96
CA ALA A 8 -10.79 -10.37 -3.64
C ALA A 8 -11.33 -8.98 -3.92
N GLU A 9 -12.64 -8.79 -3.71
CA GLU A 9 -13.21 -7.46 -3.59
C GLU A 9 -12.41 -6.70 -2.52
N TYR A 10 -11.39 -5.95 -2.94
CA TYR A 10 -10.75 -4.99 -2.06
C TYR A 10 -11.72 -3.83 -1.92
N HIS A 11 -12.74 -4.02 -1.09
CA HIS A 11 -13.55 -2.92 -0.60
C HIS A 11 -12.70 -2.13 0.39
N PHE A 12 -12.13 -1.02 -0.10
CA PHE A 12 -11.41 -0.09 0.74
C PHE A 12 -12.41 0.65 1.64
N ASN A 13 -12.50 0.27 2.91
CA ASN A 13 -13.40 0.93 3.86
C ASN A 13 -12.81 2.18 4.53
N THR A 14 -11.56 2.52 4.24
CA THR A 14 -10.87 3.81 4.51
C THR A 14 -9.58 3.79 3.68
N ASP A 15 -8.90 4.94 3.49
CA ASP A 15 -7.71 5.08 2.61
C ASP A 15 -6.54 4.09 2.86
N HIS A 16 -6.61 3.25 3.91
CA HIS A 16 -5.51 2.38 4.35
C HIS A 16 -5.93 0.93 4.69
N GLN A 17 -7.17 0.53 4.43
CA GLN A 17 -7.69 -0.80 4.78
C GLN A 17 -8.26 -1.52 3.56
N GLY A 18 -8.01 -2.84 3.46
CA GLY A 18 -8.55 -3.69 2.40
C GLY A 18 -9.07 -5.02 2.94
N VAL A 19 -9.64 -5.84 2.06
CA VAL A 19 -10.18 -7.17 2.39
C VAL A 19 -9.51 -8.23 1.52
N LEU A 20 -8.98 -9.29 2.15
CA LEU A 20 -8.39 -10.46 1.48
C LEU A 20 -9.13 -11.71 1.95
N GLY A 21 -10.04 -12.23 1.11
CA GLY A 21 -11.00 -13.26 1.52
C GLY A 21 -11.96 -12.70 2.57
N GLU A 22 -12.04 -13.33 3.74
CA GLU A 22 -12.87 -12.86 4.87
C GLU A 22 -12.06 -12.03 5.91
N ARG A 23 -10.80 -11.67 5.59
CA ARG A 23 -9.88 -11.02 6.54
C ARG A 23 -9.59 -9.57 6.14
N ASN A 24 -9.62 -8.68 7.12
CA ASN A 24 -9.12 -7.31 6.94
C ASN A 24 -7.60 -7.29 6.86
N VAL A 25 -7.08 -6.47 5.95
CA VAL A 25 -5.64 -6.26 5.74
C VAL A 25 -5.32 -4.77 5.76
N ALA A 26 -4.16 -4.42 6.29
CA ALA A 26 -3.61 -3.07 6.16
C ALA A 26 -2.92 -2.96 4.79
N VAL A 27 -3.23 -1.91 4.04
CA VAL A 27 -2.69 -1.72 2.69
C VAL A 27 -1.81 -0.47 2.67
N LYS A 28 -0.57 -0.65 2.21
CA LYS A 28 0.35 0.45 1.92
C LYS A 28 0.49 0.60 0.41
N ARG A 29 -0.02 1.71 -0.12
CA ARG A 29 0.17 2.08 -1.53
C ARG A 29 1.54 2.72 -1.72
N ILE A 30 2.26 2.27 -2.74
CA ILE A 30 3.52 2.87 -3.18
C ILE A 30 3.20 3.72 -4.40
N TYR A 31 3.34 5.04 -4.24
CA TYR A 31 3.12 5.99 -5.32
C TYR A 31 4.34 5.98 -6.24
N VAL A 32 4.10 5.64 -7.51
CA VAL A 32 5.13 5.65 -8.56
C VAL A 32 5.11 7.02 -9.23
N ASN A 33 6.25 7.70 -9.24
CA ASN A 33 6.47 8.92 -9.99
C ASN A 33 6.60 8.59 -11.48
N LEU A 34 5.74 9.22 -12.30
CA LEU A 34 5.70 9.02 -13.75
C LEU A 34 6.98 9.44 -14.47
N GLU A 35 7.78 10.35 -13.89
CA GLU A 35 9.06 10.79 -14.45
C GLU A 35 10.23 9.85 -14.09
N LYS A 36 10.06 8.99 -13.07
CA LYS A 36 11.14 8.14 -12.51
C LYS A 36 10.72 6.68 -12.33
N ILE A 37 9.85 6.21 -13.23
CA ILE A 37 9.25 4.87 -13.19
C ILE A 37 10.29 3.76 -12.92
N ASP A 38 11.39 3.74 -13.67
CA ASP A 38 12.41 2.68 -13.55
C ASP A 38 13.14 2.70 -12.20
N ILE A 39 13.26 3.89 -11.58
CA ILE A 39 13.88 4.04 -10.26
C ILE A 39 12.90 3.56 -9.20
N ASP A 40 11.63 3.92 -9.31
CA ASP A 40 10.60 3.57 -8.35
C ASP A 40 10.25 2.08 -8.37
N ASP A 41 10.21 1.43 -9.55
CA ASP A 41 10.03 -0.02 -9.63
C ASP A 41 11.23 -0.76 -8.98
N LYS A 42 12.47 -0.25 -9.14
CA LYS A 42 13.65 -0.81 -8.42
C LYS A 42 13.56 -0.63 -6.91
N LEU A 43 13.06 0.52 -6.45
CA LEU A 43 12.84 0.77 -5.02
C LEU A 43 11.74 -0.15 -4.48
N TYR A 44 10.66 -0.31 -5.23
CA TYR A 44 9.59 -1.25 -4.91
C TYR A 44 10.10 -2.68 -4.77
N ASP A 45 10.88 -3.17 -5.73
CA ASP A 45 11.47 -4.51 -5.69
C ASP A 45 12.42 -4.68 -4.49
N ARG A 46 13.19 -3.64 -4.16
CA ARG A 46 14.06 -3.66 -2.97
C ARG A 46 13.25 -3.78 -1.69
N GLU A 47 12.21 -2.95 -1.54
CA GLU A 47 11.33 -2.99 -0.37
C GLU A 47 10.63 -4.35 -0.26
N PHE A 48 10.12 -4.89 -1.36
CA PHE A 48 9.55 -6.23 -1.40
C PHE A 48 10.54 -7.28 -0.90
N ASN A 49 11.77 -7.29 -1.43
CA ASN A 49 12.80 -8.25 -1.04
C ASN A 49 13.18 -8.16 0.44
N ASN A 50 13.12 -6.96 1.03
CA ASN A 50 13.36 -6.76 2.46
C ASN A 50 12.18 -7.31 3.28
N LEU A 51 10.95 -6.92 2.92
CA LEU A 51 9.73 -7.32 3.63
C LEU A 51 9.50 -8.83 3.57
N TRP A 52 9.76 -9.45 2.42
CA TRP A 52 9.57 -10.89 2.21
C TRP A 52 10.44 -11.75 3.14
N LYS A 53 11.60 -11.24 3.56
CA LYS A 53 12.56 -11.96 4.42
C LYS A 53 12.27 -11.80 5.91
N ILE A 54 11.45 -10.83 6.29
CA ILE A 54 11.21 -10.51 7.70
C ILE A 54 10.03 -11.33 8.22
N ASN A 55 10.29 -12.14 9.25
CA ASN A 55 9.25 -12.85 9.98
C ASN A 55 9.61 -12.87 11.48
N HIS A 56 9.06 -11.93 12.24
CA HIS A 56 9.35 -11.76 13.66
C HIS A 56 8.08 -11.31 14.40
N GLU A 57 7.90 -11.75 15.64
CA GLU A 57 6.68 -11.52 16.44
C GLU A 57 6.38 -10.03 16.66
N ASN A 58 7.40 -9.22 16.89
CA ASN A 58 7.27 -7.78 17.12
C ASN A 58 7.27 -6.92 15.84
N VAL A 59 7.24 -7.54 14.65
CA VAL A 59 7.16 -6.83 13.37
C VAL A 59 5.84 -7.17 12.70
N VAL A 60 5.14 -6.15 12.19
CA VAL A 60 3.87 -6.36 11.49
C VAL A 60 4.09 -7.28 10.30
N ARG A 61 3.41 -8.44 10.32
CA ARG A 61 3.61 -9.48 9.33
C ARG A 61 3.15 -9.03 7.95
N PHE A 62 4.07 -9.14 7.00
CA PHE A 62 3.79 -8.98 5.58
C PHE A 62 2.98 -10.17 5.05
N LEU A 63 1.92 -9.90 4.30
CA LEU A 63 1.01 -10.91 3.76
C LEU A 63 1.20 -11.12 2.25
N GLY A 64 1.58 -10.07 1.53
CA GLY A 64 1.74 -10.14 0.08
C GLY A 64 1.71 -8.76 -0.58
N PHE A 65 1.66 -8.77 -1.90
CA PHE A 65 1.75 -7.56 -2.70
C PHE A 65 0.83 -7.61 -3.91
N CYS A 66 0.51 -6.44 -4.45
CA CYS A 66 -0.06 -6.28 -5.79
C CYS A 66 0.92 -5.45 -6.63
N SER A 67 1.35 -5.99 -7.76
CA SER A 67 2.13 -5.26 -8.76
C SER A 67 1.43 -5.41 -10.10
N ASN A 68 0.60 -4.43 -10.43
CA ASN A 68 -0.23 -4.43 -11.62
C ASN A 68 0.08 -3.22 -12.49
N THR A 69 0.04 -3.40 -13.81
CA THR A 69 0.17 -2.32 -14.78
C THR A 69 -0.95 -2.51 -15.79
N CYS A 70 -1.85 -1.53 -15.90
CA CYS A 70 -2.98 -1.57 -16.80
C CYS A 70 -3.01 -0.33 -17.68
N LYS A 71 -3.42 -0.51 -18.94
CA LYS A 71 -3.78 0.61 -19.81
C LYS A 71 -5.14 1.15 -19.39
N LYS A 72 -5.22 2.44 -19.06
CA LYS A 72 -6.48 3.14 -18.82
C LYS A 72 -6.61 4.31 -19.79
N SER A 73 -7.83 4.55 -20.24
CA SER A 73 -8.14 5.78 -20.97
C SER A 73 -8.26 6.91 -19.95
N ILE A 74 -7.42 7.94 -20.10
CA ILE A 74 -7.41 9.12 -19.22
C ILE A 74 -7.54 10.38 -20.07
N GLU A 75 -8.21 11.38 -19.54
CA GLU A 75 -8.27 12.69 -20.17
C GLU A 75 -7.00 13.49 -19.84
N LYS A 76 -6.34 14.00 -20.86
CA LYS A 76 -5.20 14.90 -20.75
C LYS A 76 -5.34 16.01 -21.78
N ASP A 77 -5.34 17.25 -21.30
CA ASP A 77 -5.42 18.46 -22.14
C ASP A 77 -6.61 18.44 -23.12
N GLY A 78 -7.78 17.94 -22.67
CA GLY A 78 -9.01 17.84 -23.47
C GLY A 78 -9.03 16.69 -24.48
N SER A 79 -8.03 15.80 -24.46
CA SER A 79 -7.96 14.62 -25.33
C SER A 79 -7.90 13.33 -24.52
N MET A 80 -8.55 12.27 -25.01
CA MET A 80 -8.48 10.95 -24.39
C MET A 80 -7.23 10.24 -24.87
N ILE A 81 -6.33 9.88 -23.95
CA ILE A 81 -5.12 9.12 -24.22
C ILE A 81 -5.16 7.77 -23.51
N LEU A 82 -4.46 6.77 -24.05
CA LEU A 82 -4.29 5.48 -23.40
C LEU A 82 -2.98 5.48 -22.60
N ALA A 83 -3.07 5.59 -21.27
CA ALA A 83 -1.91 5.68 -20.39
C ALA A 83 -1.69 4.40 -19.58
N ASP A 84 -0.43 4.09 -19.27
CA ASP A 84 -0.10 3.05 -18.30
C ASP A 84 -0.33 3.56 -16.89
N VAL A 85 -1.27 2.93 -16.18
CA VAL A 85 -1.51 3.13 -14.76
C VAL A 85 -0.91 1.96 -14.01
N ARG A 86 0.05 2.27 -13.15
CA ARG A 86 0.74 1.30 -12.29
C ARG A 86 0.10 1.31 -10.91
N GLU A 87 -0.17 0.12 -10.39
CA GLU A 87 -0.58 -0.10 -9.02
C GLU A 87 0.46 -0.97 -8.32
N ARG A 88 0.97 -0.45 -7.21
CA ARG A 88 2.00 -1.08 -6.37
C ARG A 88 1.50 -1.02 -4.94
N LEU A 89 1.10 -2.16 -4.39
CA LEU A 89 0.55 -2.27 -3.04
C LEU A 89 1.33 -3.31 -2.23
N PHE A 90 1.45 -3.05 -0.94
CA PHE A 90 1.88 -4.01 0.06
C PHE A 90 0.76 -4.26 1.06
N CYS A 91 0.49 -5.52 1.36
CA CYS A 91 -0.53 -5.96 2.29
C CYS A 91 0.12 -6.51 3.55
N PHE A 92 -0.39 -6.10 4.70
CA PHE A 92 0.07 -6.49 6.03
C PHE A 92 -1.10 -6.97 6.87
N VAL A 93 -0.79 -7.70 7.95
CA VAL A 93 -1.79 -8.00 8.98
C VAL A 93 -2.38 -6.70 9.50
N TYR A 94 -3.71 -6.62 9.51
CA TYR A 94 -4.41 -5.51 10.11
C TYR A 94 -4.37 -5.62 11.64
N ILE A 95 -3.95 -4.55 12.31
CA ILE A 95 -3.90 -4.46 13.77
C ILE A 95 -4.99 -3.49 14.21
N SER A 96 -6.04 -4.02 14.84
CA SER A 96 -7.23 -3.24 15.24
C SER A 96 -6.97 -2.27 16.38
N SER A 97 -5.94 -2.52 17.22
CA SER A 97 -5.53 -1.60 18.28
C SER A 97 -4.94 -0.29 17.74
N GLY A 98 -4.62 -0.23 16.45
CA GLY A 98 -4.00 0.94 15.85
C GLY A 98 -2.54 1.14 16.27
N SER A 99 -2.02 2.31 15.95
CA SER A 99 -0.62 2.68 16.11
C SER A 99 -0.29 3.17 17.53
N LEU A 100 0.99 3.05 17.91
CA LEU A 100 1.46 3.35 19.25
C LEU A 100 1.26 4.82 19.66
N ASP A 101 1.22 5.77 18.71
CA ASP A 101 0.98 7.19 18.99
C ASP A 101 -0.33 7.44 19.74
N LYS A 102 -1.35 6.60 19.53
CA LYS A 102 -2.63 6.68 20.25
C LYS A 102 -2.52 6.36 21.75
N TYR A 103 -1.46 5.65 22.12
CA TYR A 103 -1.20 5.21 23.49
C TYR A 103 -0.08 6.03 24.15
N ILE A 104 0.69 6.79 23.37
CA ILE A 104 1.69 7.72 23.89
C ILE A 104 0.97 9.02 24.28
N THR A 105 0.44 9.05 25.49
CA THR A 105 -0.09 10.27 26.13
C THR A 105 1.00 10.91 26.97
N GLY A 106 2.02 11.47 26.33
CA GLY A 106 3.09 12.18 27.03
C GLY A 106 2.58 13.51 27.57
N THR A 107 2.53 13.66 28.89
CA THR A 107 2.36 14.96 29.56
C THR A 107 3.54 15.85 29.18
N ILE A 108 3.39 16.63 28.11
CA ILE A 108 4.23 17.82 27.88
C ILE A 108 3.79 18.83 28.93
N LEU A 109 4.23 18.64 30.17
CA LEU A 109 4.35 19.72 31.13
C LEU A 109 5.29 20.73 30.50
N LEU A 110 4.73 21.82 29.98
CA LEU A 110 5.07 23.20 30.34
C LEU A 110 6.46 23.36 31.02
N HIS A 111 7.54 23.00 30.34
CA HIS A 111 8.89 23.25 30.83
C HIS A 111 9.83 23.79 29.76
N LEU A 112 9.27 24.61 28.87
CA LEU A 112 9.95 25.75 28.27
C LEU A 112 8.92 26.88 28.17
N MET A 113 8.64 27.49 29.33
CA MET A 113 8.45 28.94 29.39
C MET A 113 9.78 29.61 29.04
#